data_AF-A4FN98-F1
#
_entry.id   AF-A4FN98-F1
#
_cell.length_a   1.000
_cell.length_b   1.000
_cell.length_c   1.000
_cell.angle_alpha   90.00
_cell.angle_beta   90.00
_cell.angle_gamma   90.00
#
_symmetry.space_group_name_H-M   'P 1'
#
loop_
_entity.id
_entity.type
_entity.pdbx_description
1 polymer ?
#
loop_
_entity_poly.entity_id
_entity_poly.type
_entity_poly.pdbx_seq_one_letter_code
_entity_poly.pdbx_strand_id
1 'polypeptide(L)'
;MTDPFMDALATALAGQAVTALGAAGTAALVKVRELLRRRSDRDPETLAALEAAEGPDAGAPQIKALAERLDRVSQEDPGFGEELRTEGAPIHNDITASENSVVNVNHGNVDKLIQSREIHGGITFN
;
A
#
# COMPACT_ATOMS: atom_id res chain seq x y z
N MET A 1 -13.18 -4.49 9.55
CA MET A 1 -12.51 -5.07 8.37
C MET A 1 -11.49 -4.04 7.97
N THR A 2 -10.21 -4.41 7.95
CA THR A 2 -9.12 -3.48 7.67
C THR A 2 -9.14 -3.11 6.19
N ASP A 3 -8.80 -1.87 5.87
CA ASP A 3 -8.71 -1.39 4.49
C ASP A 3 -7.66 -2.23 3.71
N PRO A 4 -8.00 -2.79 2.53
CA PRO A 4 -7.08 -3.61 1.73
C PRO A 4 -5.77 -2.90 1.37
N PHE A 5 -5.80 -1.57 1.26
CA PHE A 5 -4.61 -0.75 1.09
C PHE A 5 -3.68 -0.86 2.30
N MET A 6 -4.24 -0.78 3.51
CA MET A 6 -3.46 -0.84 4.76
C MET A 6 -2.89 -2.24 5.00
N ASP A 7 -3.61 -3.29 4.63
CA ASP A 7 -3.11 -4.67 4.66
C ASP A 7 -1.91 -4.86 3.70
N ALA A 8 -2.02 -4.35 2.46
CA ALA A 8 -0.92 -4.39 1.50
C ALA A 8 0.30 -3.61 2.00
N LEU A 9 0.07 -2.42 2.58
CA LEU A 9 1.13 -1.59 3.15
C LEU A 9 1.83 -2.29 4.32
N ALA A 10 1.07 -2.86 5.25
CA ALA A 10 1.60 -3.58 6.40
C ALA A 10 2.42 -4.81 5.99
N THR A 11 1.95 -5.56 4.99
CA THR A 11 2.65 -6.72 4.42
C THR A 11 3.97 -6.31 3.76
N ALA A 12 3.98 -5.17 3.06
CA ALA A 12 5.20 -4.61 2.48
C ALA A 12 6.19 -4.18 3.55
N LEU A 13 5.73 -3.48 4.58
CA LEU A 13 6.54 -2.96 5.68
C LEU A 13 7.17 -4.10 6.49
N ALA A 14 6.44 -5.19 6.70
CA ALA A 14 6.92 -6.43 7.30
C ALA A 14 7.96 -7.19 6.44
N GLY A 15 8.31 -6.66 5.26
CA GLY A 15 9.29 -7.27 4.36
C GLY A 15 8.76 -8.46 3.57
N GLN A 16 7.50 -8.88 3.78
CA GLN A 16 6.92 -10.05 3.13
C GLN A 16 6.62 -9.83 1.64
N ALA A 17 6.48 -8.57 1.21
CA ALA A 17 6.24 -8.23 -0.20
C ALA A 17 7.42 -7.52 -0.90
N VAL A 18 8.62 -7.49 -0.28
CA VAL A 18 9.79 -6.77 -0.86
C VAL A 18 10.17 -7.29 -2.25
N THR A 19 9.99 -8.58 -2.52
CA THR A 19 10.30 -9.18 -3.83
C THR A 19 9.31 -8.77 -4.94
N ALA A 20 8.13 -8.28 -4.58
CA ALA A 20 7.12 -7.78 -5.51
C ALA A 20 7.29 -6.28 -5.83
N LEU A 21 8.14 -5.56 -5.08
CA LEU A 21 8.31 -4.11 -5.24
C LEU A 21 9.33 -3.78 -6.32
N GLY A 22 8.96 -2.83 -7.18
CA GLY A 22 9.89 -2.17 -8.10
C GLY A 22 10.72 -1.09 -7.40
N ALA A 23 11.49 -0.32 -8.18
CA ALA A 23 12.27 0.81 -7.65
C ALA A 23 11.37 1.88 -7.00
N ALA A 24 10.20 2.13 -7.59
CA ALA A 24 9.22 3.09 -7.07
C ALA A 24 8.58 2.59 -5.76
N GLY A 25 8.14 1.32 -5.71
CA GLY A 25 7.64 0.70 -4.48
C GLY A 25 8.66 0.66 -3.36
N THR A 26 9.93 0.37 -3.67
CA THR A 26 11.03 0.39 -2.68
C THR A 26 11.26 1.80 -2.10
N ALA A 27 11.28 2.84 -2.96
CA ALA A 27 11.44 4.22 -2.51
C ALA A 27 10.24 4.67 -1.66
N ALA A 28 9.02 4.30 -2.06
CA ALA A 28 7.80 4.54 -1.31
C ALA A 28 7.83 3.87 0.07
N LEU A 29 8.34 2.63 0.17
CA LEU A 29 8.47 1.91 1.44
C LEU A 29 9.33 2.70 2.45
N VAL A 30 10.45 3.26 1.98
CA VAL A 30 11.33 4.10 2.82
C VAL A 30 10.57 5.33 3.32
N LYS A 31 9.85 6.03 2.44
CA LYS A 31 9.08 7.22 2.82
C LYS A 31 7.96 6.92 3.80
N VAL A 32 7.23 5.82 3.61
CA VAL A 32 6.17 5.36 4.53
C VAL A 32 6.77 5.05 5.90
N ARG A 33 7.94 4.38 5.96
CA ARG A 33 8.65 4.15 7.23
C ARG A 33 9.04 5.45 7.91
N GLU A 34 9.58 6.42 7.17
CA GLU A 34 9.91 7.74 7.71
C GLU A 34 8.68 8.49 8.22
N LEU A 35 7.55 8.40 7.50
CA LEU A 35 6.29 8.99 7.92
C LEU A 35 5.79 8.37 9.24
N LEU A 36 5.84 7.05 9.37
CA LEU A 36 5.47 6.34 10.60
C LEU A 36 6.40 6.68 11.78
N ARG A 37 7.71 6.83 11.52
CA ARG A 37 8.67 7.31 12.53
C ARG A 37 8.42 8.76 12.93
N ARG A 38 8.08 9.66 12.01
CA ARG A 38 7.67 11.03 12.38
C ARG A 38 6.39 11.05 13.20
N ARG A 39 5.47 10.12 12.93
CA ARG A 39 4.24 9.95 13.72
C ARG A 39 4.54 9.45 15.14
N SER A 40 5.63 8.71 15.34
CA SER A 40 5.94 8.12 16.64
C SER A 40 6.19 9.13 17.77
N ASP A 41 6.58 10.36 17.43
CA ASP A 41 6.66 11.47 18.39
C ASP A 41 5.32 11.79 19.06
N ARG A 42 4.21 11.49 18.37
CA ARG A 42 2.83 11.67 18.86
C ARG A 42 2.16 10.36 19.23
N ASP A 43 2.56 9.27 18.59
CA ASP A 43 1.97 7.95 18.78
C ASP A 43 3.02 6.83 18.86
N PRO A 44 3.56 6.54 20.06
CA PRO A 44 4.57 5.49 20.23
C PRO A 44 4.03 4.10 19.89
N GLU A 45 2.71 3.87 19.98
CA GLU A 45 2.07 2.60 19.61
C GLU A 45 2.22 2.26 18.13
N THR A 46 2.17 3.26 17.24
CA THR A 46 2.39 3.08 15.79
C THR A 46 3.79 2.55 15.51
N LEU A 47 4.80 3.06 16.22
CA LEU A 47 6.18 2.59 16.06
C LEU A 47 6.35 1.17 16.60
N ALA A 48 5.78 0.87 17.77
CA ALA A 48 5.84 -0.47 18.34
C ALA A 48 5.18 -1.51 17.42
N ALA A 49 4.05 -1.16 16.78
CA ALA A 49 3.40 -2.03 15.80
C ALA A 49 4.25 -2.23 14.54
N LEU A 50 4.94 -1.18 14.07
CA LEU A 50 5.87 -1.28 12.94
C LEU A 50 7.05 -2.19 13.28
N GLU A 51 7.73 -1.96 14.40
CA GLU A 51 8.88 -2.76 14.84
C GLU A 51 8.49 -4.23 15.07
N ALA A 52 7.31 -4.49 15.64
CA ALA A 52 6.79 -5.84 15.82
C ALA A 52 6.53 -6.57 14.49
N ALA A 53 6.10 -5.84 13.45
CA ALA A 53 5.88 -6.39 12.12
C ALA A 53 7.17 -6.53 11.30
N GLU A 54 8.21 -5.73 11.60
CA GLU A 54 9.54 -5.84 10.97
C GLU A 54 10.44 -6.89 11.64
N GLY A 55 10.03 -7.41 12.80
CA GLY A 55 10.79 -8.41 13.54
C GLY A 55 10.99 -9.71 12.76
N PRO A 56 12.08 -10.45 13.01
CA PRO A 56 12.38 -11.71 12.30
C PRO A 56 11.34 -12.81 12.54
N ASP A 57 10.60 -12.73 13.66
CA ASP A 57 9.51 -13.65 14.02
C ASP A 57 8.12 -13.08 13.69
N ALA A 58 8.04 -12.00 12.91
CA ALA A 58 6.78 -11.38 12.54
C ALA A 58 5.96 -12.32 11.65
N GLY A 59 4.76 -12.65 12.12
CA GLY A 59 3.78 -13.46 11.40
C GLY A 59 2.53 -12.67 11.05
N ALA A 60 1.53 -13.39 10.53
CA ALA A 60 0.21 -12.82 10.22
C ALA A 60 -0.43 -12.00 11.37
N PRO A 61 -0.30 -12.38 12.65
CA PRO A 61 -0.87 -11.58 13.75
C PRO A 61 -0.26 -10.17 13.87
N GLN A 62 1.06 -10.04 13.71
CA GLN A 62 1.78 -8.78 13.83
C GLN A 62 1.48 -7.87 12.64
N ILE A 63 1.41 -8.44 11.44
CA ILE A 63 1.06 -7.72 10.22
C ILE A 63 -0.37 -7.18 10.29
N LYS A 64 -1.31 -8.02 10.76
CA LYS A 64 -2.70 -7.60 10.96
C LYS A 64 -2.80 -6.49 12.02
N ALA A 65 -2.06 -6.60 13.12
CA ALA A 65 -2.04 -5.57 14.16
C ALA A 65 -1.50 -4.23 13.63
N LEU A 66 -0.46 -4.26 12.78
CA LEU A 66 0.03 -3.07 12.10
C LEU A 66 -1.04 -2.47 11.19
N ALA A 67 -1.67 -3.28 10.33
CA ALA A 67 -2.71 -2.81 9.42
C ALA A 67 -3.91 -2.17 10.17
N GLU A 68 -4.37 -2.80 11.25
CA GLU A 68 -5.42 -2.28 12.14
C GLU A 68 -5.01 -0.96 12.81
N ARG A 69 -3.72 -0.81 13.18
CA ARG A 69 -3.21 0.45 13.74
C ARG A 69 -3.19 1.55 12.68
N LEU A 70 -2.70 1.26 11.47
CA LEU A 70 -2.66 2.22 10.36
C LEU A 70 -4.08 2.71 9.99
N ASP A 71 -5.05 1.80 9.94
CA ASP A 71 -6.46 2.13 9.70
C ASP A 71 -7.01 3.06 10.79
N ARG A 72 -6.75 2.74 12.06
CA ARG A 72 -7.19 3.57 13.20
C ARG A 72 -6.56 4.95 13.19
N VAL A 73 -5.25 5.05 12.99
CA VAL A 73 -4.54 6.34 12.93
C VAL A 73 -5.03 7.17 11.74
N SER A 74 -5.34 6.54 10.62
CA SER A 74 -5.91 7.22 9.44
C SER A 74 -7.33 7.74 9.68
N GLN A 75 -8.10 7.09 10.55
CA GLN A 75 -9.43 7.58 10.96
C GLN A 75 -9.34 8.70 12.01
N GLU A 76 -8.37 8.61 12.92
CA GLU A 76 -8.09 9.63 13.93
C GLU A 76 -7.50 10.91 13.31
N ASP A 77 -6.68 10.77 12.28
CA ASP A 77 -6.04 11.86 11.54
C ASP A 77 -6.20 11.64 10.02
N PRO A 78 -7.27 12.20 9.42
CA PRO A 78 -7.53 12.05 7.99
C PRO A 78 -6.38 12.57 7.11
N GLY A 79 -5.69 13.64 7.53
CA GLY A 79 -4.57 14.20 6.77
C GLY A 79 -3.38 13.24 6.71
N PHE A 80 -3.09 12.58 7.84
CA PHE A 80 -2.12 11.49 7.87
C PHE A 80 -2.56 10.31 6.98
N GLY A 81 -3.84 9.96 7.01
CA GLY A 81 -4.40 8.90 6.17
C GLY A 81 -4.30 9.18 4.67
N GLU A 82 -4.40 10.43 4.24
CA GLU A 82 -4.19 10.85 2.85
C GLU A 82 -2.71 10.85 2.46
N GLU A 83 -1.83 11.32 3.33
CA GLU A 83 -0.38 11.30 3.11
C GLU A 83 0.14 9.87 3.01
N LEU A 84 -0.31 8.99 3.90
CA LEU A 84 0.02 7.56 3.89
C LEU A 84 -0.45 6.87 2.61
N ARG A 85 -1.64 7.22 2.11
CA ARG A 85 -2.14 6.69 0.83
C ARG A 85 -1.35 7.22 -0.37
N THR A 86 -0.99 8.50 -0.34
CA THR A 86 -0.21 9.13 -1.41
C THR A 86 1.18 8.53 -1.51
N GLU A 87 1.89 8.41 -0.39
CA GLU A 87 3.24 7.87 -0.37
C GLU A 87 3.24 6.34 -0.55
N GLY A 88 2.19 5.65 -0.11
CA GLY A 88 2.04 4.20 -0.24
C GLY A 88 1.46 3.71 -1.58
N ALA A 89 0.94 4.60 -2.43
CA ALA A 89 0.34 4.23 -3.72
C ALA A 89 1.26 3.37 -4.61
N PRO A 90 2.57 3.64 -4.73
CA PRO A 90 3.46 2.80 -5.54
C PRO A 90 3.59 1.38 -4.98
N ILE A 91 3.60 1.21 -3.66
CA ILE A 91 3.64 -0.11 -2.99
C ILE A 91 2.38 -0.90 -3.32
N HIS A 92 1.22 -0.27 -3.14
CA HIS A 92 -0.07 -0.90 -3.41
C HIS A 92 -0.21 -1.28 -4.89
N ASN A 93 0.26 -0.42 -5.80
CA ASN A 93 0.22 -0.70 -7.24
C ASN A 93 1.10 -1.90 -7.60
N ASP A 94 2.33 -1.98 -7.09
CA ASP A 94 3.26 -3.08 -7.36
C ASP A 94 2.74 -4.43 -6.81
N ILE A 95 2.15 -4.43 -5.60
CA ILE A 95 1.57 -5.63 -4.98
C ILE A 95 0.33 -6.08 -5.74
N THR A 96 -0.57 -5.15 -6.05
CA THR A 96 -1.82 -5.45 -6.77
C THR A 96 -1.54 -5.91 -8.21
N ALA A 97 -0.52 -5.34 -8.86
CA ALA A 97 -0.05 -5.79 -10.17
C ALA A 97 0.52 -7.23 -10.14
N SER A 98 1.19 -7.60 -9.04
CA SER A 98 1.77 -8.94 -8.87
C SER A 98 0.73 -10.02 -8.56
N GLU A 99 -0.37 -9.68 -7.89
CA GLU A 99 -1.48 -10.60 -7.55
C GLU A 99 -2.53 -10.77 -8.67
N ASN A 100 -2.15 -10.62 -9.95
CA ASN A 100 -3.04 -10.85 -11.09
C ASN A 100 -4.11 -9.75 -11.31
N SER A 101 -3.86 -8.52 -10.85
CA SER A 101 -4.75 -7.37 -11.07
C SER A 101 -4.11 -6.31 -11.96
N VAL A 102 -4.83 -5.88 -12.99
CA VAL A 102 -4.36 -4.87 -13.95
C VAL A 102 -4.51 -3.48 -13.31
N VAL A 103 -3.40 -2.85 -12.91
CA VAL A 103 -3.38 -1.45 -12.49
C VAL A 103 -2.99 -0.60 -13.69
N ASN A 104 -3.91 0.23 -14.18
CA ASN A 104 -3.67 1.10 -15.34
C ASN A 104 -3.70 2.57 -14.90
N VAL A 105 -2.52 3.17 -14.77
CA VAL A 105 -2.35 4.58 -14.38
C VAL A 105 -2.21 5.41 -15.65
N ASN A 106 -3.24 6.18 -16.00
CA ASN A 106 -3.20 7.11 -17.13
C ASN A 106 -2.96 8.54 -16.64
N HIS A 107 -2.01 9.24 -17.26
CA HIS A 107 -1.74 10.65 -16.98
C HIS A 107 -1.77 11.44 -18.31
N GLY A 108 -2.78 12.30 -18.50
CA GLY A 108 -2.96 13.12 -19.71
C GLY A 108 -4.45 13.36 -20.07
N ASN A 109 -4.73 14.26 -21.01
CA ASN A 109 -6.08 14.49 -21.52
C ASN A 109 -6.38 13.45 -22.62
N VAL A 110 -7.24 12.48 -22.33
CA VAL A 110 -7.56 11.37 -23.25
C VAL A 110 -9.00 11.49 -23.72
N ASP A 111 -9.21 11.52 -25.03
CA ASP A 111 -10.54 11.70 -25.64
C ASP A 111 -11.34 10.37 -25.69
N LYS A 112 -10.67 9.22 -25.84
CA LYS A 112 -11.27 7.88 -25.79
C LYS A 112 -10.35 6.88 -25.10
N LEU A 113 -10.82 6.22 -24.06
CA LEU A 113 -10.08 5.24 -23.26
C LEU A 113 -10.88 3.93 -23.17
N ILE A 114 -10.26 2.81 -23.53
CA ILE A 114 -10.81 1.45 -23.33
C ILE A 114 -9.86 0.72 -22.38
N GLN A 115 -10.36 0.27 -21.23
CA GLN A 115 -9.61 -0.53 -20.26
C GLN A 115 -10.33 -1.87 -20.06
N SER A 116 -9.63 -2.98 -20.28
CA SER A 116 -10.17 -4.32 -20.03
C SER A 116 -9.11 -5.24 -19.47
N ARG A 117 -9.52 -6.13 -18.56
CA ARG A 117 -8.67 -7.18 -17.97
C ARG A 117 -8.47 -8.35 -18.93
N GLU A 118 -9.54 -8.82 -19.55
CA GLU A 118 -9.52 -9.96 -20.47
C GLU A 118 -10.67 -9.82 -21.47
N ILE A 119 -10.41 -10.09 -22.75
CA ILE A 119 -11.41 -9.96 -23.82
C ILE A 119 -11.51 -11.29 -24.54
N HIS A 120 -12.62 -11.98 -24.34
CA HIS A 120 -12.98 -13.18 -25.08
C HIS A 120 -14.01 -12.82 -26.17
N GLY A 121 -13.53 -12.67 -27.40
CA GLY A 121 -14.34 -12.26 -28.57
C GLY A 121 -13.62 -11.22 -29.42
N GLY A 122 -14.27 -10.74 -30.48
CA GLY A 122 -13.73 -9.68 -31.36
C GLY A 122 -14.32 -8.31 -31.02
N ILE A 123 -13.47 -7.35 -30.67
CA ILE A 123 -13.88 -5.93 -30.56
C ILE A 123 -13.87 -5.33 -31.96
N THR A 124 -14.97 -4.68 -32.35
CA THR A 124 -15.00 -3.86 -33.56
C THR A 124 -15.24 -2.41 -33.16
N PHE A 125 -14.32 -1.53 -33.54
CA PHE A 125 -14.51 -0.09 -33.44
C PHE A 125 -15.06 0.43 -34.77
N ASN A 126 -16.11 1.25 -34.72
CA ASN A 126 -16.59 2.04 -35.87
C ASN A 126 -15.91 3.41 -35.88
#